data_AF-A0A376WT71-F1
#
_entry.id   AF-A0A376WT71-F1
#
_cell.length_a   1.000
_cell.length_b   1.000
_cell.length_c   1.000
_cell.angle_alpha   90.00
_cell.angle_beta   90.00
_cell.angle_gamma   90.00
#
_symmetry.space_group_name_H-M   'P 1'
#
loop_
_entity.id
_entity.type
_entity.pdbx_description
1 polymer ?
#
loop_
_entity_poly.entity_id
_entity_poly.type
_entity_poly.pdbx_seq_one_letter_code
_entity_poly.pdbx_strand_id
1 'polypeptide(L)' 'MVLTVEPGLYIAPDAEVPEQYRGIGIRIEDDIVITETGNENLTASVVKKPEEIEALMVAARKQ' A
#
# COMPACT_ATOMS: atom_id res chain seq x y z
N MET A 1 19.72 -1.95 10.97
CA MET A 1 18.44 -2.42 11.55
C MET A 1 17.48 -2.65 10.40
N VAL A 2 16.57 -3.62 10.49
CA VAL A 2 15.51 -3.89 9.49
C VAL A 2 14.16 -3.72 10.18
N LEU A 3 13.20 -3.08 9.51
CA LEU A 3 11.86 -2.81 10.04
C LEU A 3 10.82 -2.62 8.92
N THR A 4 9.55 -2.78 9.26
CA THR A 4 8.39 -2.52 8.38
C THR A 4 7.99 -1.05 8.41
N VAL A 5 7.47 -0.55 7.30
CA VAL A 5 6.80 0.75 7.18
C VAL A 5 5.41 0.51 6.63
N GLU A 6 4.40 0.50 7.51
CA GLU A 6 3.08 -0.10 7.24
C GLU A 6 1.85 0.79 7.57
N PRO A 7 1.76 2.03 7.04
CA PRO A 7 0.60 2.89 7.30
C PRO A 7 -0.71 2.28 6.77
N GLY A 8 -1.79 2.43 7.55
CA GLY A 8 -3.12 1.99 7.16
C GLY A 8 -4.25 2.90 7.66
N LEU A 9 -5.35 2.90 6.91
CA LEU A 9 -6.61 3.55 7.27
C LEU A 9 -7.72 2.51 7.22
N TYR A 10 -8.54 2.49 8.27
CA TYR A 10 -9.65 1.54 8.42
C TYR A 10 -10.90 2.31 8.82
N ILE A 11 -11.88 2.33 7.93
CA ILE A 11 -13.16 2.99 8.16
C ILE A 11 -14.20 1.92 8.42
N ALA A 12 -14.71 1.87 9.64
CA ALA A 12 -15.71 0.87 10.04
C ALA A 12 -16.98 0.98 9.15
N PRO A 13 -17.69 -0.13 8.91
CA PRO A 13 -18.93 -0.12 8.12
C PRO A 13 -20.01 0.83 8.67
N ASP A 14 -19.99 1.09 9.98
CA ASP A 14 -20.93 1.92 10.74
C ASP A 14 -20.33 3.28 11.16
N ALA A 15 -19.20 3.69 10.59
CA ALA A 15 -18.54 4.94 10.94
C ALA A 15 -19.37 6.19 10.53
N GLU A 16 -19.37 7.21 11.40
CA GLU A 16 -19.98 8.53 11.18
C GLU A 16 -19.15 9.40 10.20
N VAL A 17 -19.06 8.93 8.96
CA VAL A 17 -18.38 9.57 7.82
C VAL A 17 -19.26 9.48 6.57
N PRO A 18 -18.94 10.20 5.47
CA PRO A 18 -19.64 10.03 4.20
C PRO A 18 -19.71 8.56 3.76
N GLU A 19 -20.87 8.14 3.28
CA GLU A 19 -21.20 6.73 3.04
C GLU A 19 -20.21 6.00 2.12
N GLN A 20 -19.63 6.73 1.15
CA GLN A 20 -18.69 6.20 0.17
C GLN A 20 -17.37 5.72 0.77
N TYR A 21 -17.05 6.12 2.01
CA TYR A 21 -15.83 5.70 2.69
C TYR A 21 -16.04 4.53 3.65
N ARG A 22 -17.29 4.20 4.00
CA ARG A 22 -17.60 3.17 5.00
C ARG A 22 -17.17 1.79 4.50
N GLY A 23 -16.57 0.99 5.40
CA GLY A 23 -16.11 -0.36 5.10
C GLY A 23 -14.80 -0.44 4.29
N ILE A 24 -14.16 0.69 3.97
CA ILE A 24 -12.86 0.72 3.30
C ILE A 24 -11.76 0.51 4.34
N GLY A 25 -10.95 -0.53 4.14
CA GLY A 25 -9.74 -0.81 4.91
C GLY A 25 -8.55 -1.02 3.97
N ILE A 26 -7.51 -0.20 4.11
CA ILE A 26 -6.32 -0.23 3.25
C ILE A 26 -5.08 -0.08 4.12
N ARG A 27 -4.06 -0.90 3.85
CA ARG A 27 -2.70 -0.77 4.39
C ARG A 27 -1.71 -0.99 3.25
N ILE A 28 -0.66 -0.18 3.19
CA ILE A 28 0.46 -0.34 2.25
C ILE A 28 1.71 -0.50 3.10
N GLU A 29 2.51 -1.53 2.80
CA GLU A 29 3.64 -1.93 3.62
C GLU A 29 4.88 -2.18 2.76
N ASP A 30 6.04 -1.74 3.27
CA ASP A 30 7.35 -2.10 2.75
C ASP A 30 8.31 -2.48 3.89
N ASP A 31 9.29 -3.33 3.57
CA ASP A 31 10.43 -3.62 4.44
C ASP A 31 11.61 -2.73 4.09
N ILE A 32 12.18 -2.05 5.09
CA ILE A 32 13.36 -1.21 4.91
C ILE A 32 14.52 -1.64 5.82
N VAL A 33 15.74 -1.48 5.30
CA VAL A 33 16.97 -1.57 6.09
C VAL A 33 17.54 -0.16 6.27
N ILE A 34 17.86 0.21 7.52
CA ILE A 34 18.58 1.45 7.82
C ILE A 34 20.05 1.31 7.39
N THR A 35 20.53 2.27 6.61
CA THR A 35 21.92 2.38 6.10
C THR A 35 22.61 3.60 6.70
N GLU A 36 23.91 3.78 6.43
CA GLU A 36 24.66 4.95 6.94
C GLU A 36 24.15 6.30 6.38
N THR A 37 23.52 6.27 5.21
CA THR A 37 23.06 7.46 4.47
C THR A 37 21.55 7.61 4.45
N GLY A 38 20.79 6.68 5.03
CA GLY A 38 19.33 6.69 5.01
C GLY A 38 18.73 5.30 5.20
N ASN A 39 17.91 4.86 4.24
CA ASN A 39 17.35 3.51 4.19
C ASN A 39 17.33 2.97 2.76
N GLU A 40 17.32 1.65 2.63
CA GLU A 40 17.06 0.93 1.38
C GLU A 40 15.73 0.18 1.51
N ASN A 41 14.89 0.26 0.46
CA ASN A 41 13.60 -0.41 0.40
C ASN A 41 13.75 -1.77 -0.29
N LEU A 42 13.58 -2.83 0.50
CA LEU A 42 13.83 -4.22 0.09
C LEU A 42 12.65 -4.81 -0.70
N THR A 43 11.46 -4.22 -0.58
CA THR A 43 10.21 -4.72 -1.18
C THR A 43 9.66 -3.82 -2.28
N ALA A 44 10.45 -2.86 -2.76
CA ALA A 44 10.04 -1.90 -3.79
C ALA A 44 9.65 -2.53 -5.15
N SER A 45 9.95 -3.81 -5.39
CA SER A 45 9.70 -4.50 -6.66
C SER A 45 8.22 -4.77 -6.95
N VAL A 46 7.37 -4.86 -5.91
CA VAL A 46 5.93 -4.92 -6.10
C VAL A 46 5.36 -3.50 -6.20
N VAL A 47 4.63 -3.24 -7.28
CA VAL A 47 4.02 -1.92 -7.53
C VAL A 47 2.97 -1.60 -6.48
N LYS A 48 2.94 -0.32 -6.07
CA LYS A 48 2.05 0.19 -5.02
C LYS A 48 1.43 1.55 -5.33
N LYS A 49 1.84 2.18 -6.44
CA LYS A 49 1.16 3.37 -6.96
C LYS A 49 -0.17 2.95 -7.61
N PRO A 50 -1.27 3.69 -7.39
CA PRO A 50 -2.58 3.32 -7.93
C PRO A 50 -2.56 3.05 -9.44
N GLU A 51 -1.90 3.93 -10.21
CA GLU A 51 -1.81 3.84 -11.67
C GLU A 51 -1.00 2.62 -12.15
N GLU A 52 0.03 2.22 -11.40
CA GLU A 52 0.85 1.05 -11.74
C GLU A 52 0.11 -0.26 -11.42
N ILE A 53 -0.65 -0.28 -10.31
CA ILE A 53 -1.54 -1.40 -9.97
C ILE A 53 -2.59 -1.57 -11.06
N GLU A 54 -3.27 -0.50 -11.46
CA GLU A 54 -4.28 -0.53 -12.52
C GLU A 54 -3.68 -1.03 -13.85
N ALA A 55 -2.51 -0.52 -14.24
CA ALA A 55 -1.82 -0.96 -15.45
C ALA A 55 -1.47 -2.46 -15.43
N LEU A 56 -0.93 -2.95 -14.30
CA LEU A 56 -0.61 -4.37 -14.11
C LEU A 56 -1.87 -5.25 -14.21
N MET A 57 -2.95 -4.87 -13.54
CA MET A 57 -4.22 -5.60 -13.57
C MET A 57 -4.84 -5.60 -14.97
N VAL A 58 -4.79 -4.49 -15.70
CA VAL A 58 -5.29 -4.39 -17.07
C VAL A 58 -4.50 -5.29 -18.00
N ALA A 59 -3.17 -5.32 -17.88
CA ALA A 59 -2.32 -6.19 -18.69
C ALA A 59 -2.64 -7.67 -18.45
N ALA A 60 -2.76 -8.09 -17.18
CA ALA A 60 -3.09 -9.46 -16.82
C ALA A 60 -4.48 -9.91 -17.31
N ARG A 61 -5.49 -9.02 -17.26
CA ARG A 61 -6.88 -9.33 -17.70
C ARG A 61 -7.03 -9.48 -19.22
N LYS A 62 -6.03 -9.09 -20.01
CA LYS A 62 -6.04 -9.14 -21.48
C LYS A 62 -5.31 -10.36 -22.05
N GLN A 63 -4.68 -11.16 -21.21
CA GLN A 63 -4.08 -12.45 -21.57
C GLN A 63 -5.17 -13.52 -21.65
#